data_AF-A0A2H0Y0U4-F1
#
_entry.id   AF-A0A2H0Y0U4-F1
#
_cell.length_a   1.000
_cell.length_b   1.000
_cell.length_c   1.000
_cell.angle_alpha   90.00
_cell.angle_beta   90.00
_cell.angle_gamma   90.00
#
_symmetry.space_group_name_H-M   'P 1'
#
loop_
_entity.id
_entity.type
_entity.pdbx_description
1 polymer ?
#
loop_
_entity_poly.entity_id
_entity_poly.type
_entity_poly.pdbx_seq_one_letter_code
_entity_poly.pdbx_strand_id
1 'polypeptide(L)'
;MSFYEDRTVKCPECGVEQIVQIWNSLNVSLNPHEKSKLFDGEINLFVCESCGHKAYIPVSFLYHDMDRKFCVQYFPSTSMKKAEFLTLFNADGSMKITENVEFPVPDYMKNVQVVFSMDELIRYVLFREMLVEYQLKTEDQEEKNGRKV
;
A
#
# COMPACT_ATOMS: atom_id res chain seq x y z
N MET A 1 -3.44 -5.68 9.59
CA MET A 1 -4.23 -4.63 10.28
C MET A 1 -3.88 -3.29 9.67
N SER A 2 -4.85 -2.36 9.62
CA SER A 2 -4.58 -0.96 9.28
C SER A 2 -3.88 -0.29 10.47
N PHE A 3 -2.91 0.57 10.19
CA PHE A 3 -2.16 1.26 11.22
C PHE A 3 -1.84 2.69 10.75
N TYR A 4 -2.11 3.62 11.66
CA TYR A 4 -1.80 5.02 11.52
C TYR A 4 -1.46 5.61 12.88
N GLU A 5 -0.80 6.76 12.86
CA GLU A 5 -0.42 7.50 14.05
C GLU A 5 -0.53 9.01 13.80
N ASP A 6 -0.81 9.75 14.86
CA ASP A 6 -0.83 11.20 14.80
C ASP A 6 0.58 11.75 14.94
N ARG A 7 0.97 12.65 14.02
CA ARG A 7 2.24 13.36 14.09
C ARG A 7 2.05 14.86 13.94
N THR A 8 2.78 15.64 14.72
CA THR A 8 2.91 17.07 14.51
C THR A 8 3.78 17.33 13.28
N VAL A 9 3.24 18.04 12.29
CA VAL A 9 3.92 18.40 11.05
C VAL A 9 3.93 19.92 10.92
N LYS A 10 5.11 20.46 10.60
CA LYS A 10 5.31 21.87 10.31
C LYS A 10 5.11 22.14 8.82
N CYS A 11 4.22 23.09 8.49
CA CYS A 11 4.02 23.53 7.11
C CYS A 11 5.31 24.14 6.54
N PRO A 12 5.81 23.69 5.38
CA PRO A 12 7.02 24.24 4.80
C PRO A 12 6.84 25.67 4.26
N GLU A 13 5.61 26.07 3.93
CA GLU A 13 5.30 27.39 3.37
C GLU A 13 5.11 28.48 4.44
N CYS A 14 4.23 28.24 5.43
CA CYS A 14 3.89 29.26 6.43
C CYS A 14 4.43 28.96 7.83
N GLY A 15 5.02 27.79 8.05
CA GLY A 15 5.64 27.41 9.31
C GLY A 15 4.67 27.03 10.44
N VAL A 16 3.36 27.03 10.21
CA VAL A 16 2.38 26.58 11.23
C VAL A 16 2.56 25.09 11.50
N GLU A 17 2.42 24.69 12.76
CA GLU A 17 2.41 23.29 13.15
C GLU A 17 0.96 22.83 13.32
N GLN A 18 0.67 21.62 12.85
CA GLN A 18 -0.63 20.98 13.00
C GLN A 18 -0.46 19.46 13.14
N ILE A 19 -1.45 18.81 13.74
CA ILE A 19 -1.47 17.36 13.89
C ILE A 19 -2.04 16.75 12.61
N VAL A 20 -1.40 15.70 12.10
CA VAL A 20 -1.79 15.00 10.87
C VAL A 20 -1.75 13.51 11.14
N GLN A 21 -2.77 12.80 10.66
CA GLN A 21 -2.83 11.35 10.69
C GLN A 21 -1.93 10.76 9.59
N ILE A 22 -0.91 10.00 9.99
CA ILE A 22 0.05 9.36 9.09
C ILE A 22 -0.26 7.88 9.01
N TRP A 23 -0.52 7.41 7.80
CA TRP A 23 -0.83 6.03 7.49
C TRP A 23 0.43 5.24 7.15
N ASN A 24 0.64 4.15 7.87
CA ASN A 24 1.72 3.18 7.60
C ASN A 24 1.18 1.93 6.90
N SER A 25 -0.06 1.56 7.17
CA SER A 25 -0.71 0.45 6.48
C SER A 25 -2.22 0.63 6.39
N LEU A 26 -2.79 0.07 5.33
CA LEU A 26 -4.23 -0.04 5.11
C LEU A 26 -4.55 -1.49 4.79
N ASN A 27 -5.32 -2.14 5.65
CA ASN A 27 -5.89 -3.46 5.41
C ASN A 27 -7.36 -3.30 5.00
N VAL A 28 -7.65 -3.43 3.71
CA VAL A 28 -8.99 -3.17 3.17
C VAL A 28 -9.99 -4.29 3.46
N SER A 29 -9.51 -5.50 3.74
CA SER A 29 -10.38 -6.61 4.15
C SER A 29 -10.97 -6.39 5.55
N LEU A 30 -10.20 -5.76 6.45
CA LEU A 30 -10.67 -5.39 7.79
C LEU A 30 -11.31 -4.01 7.84
N ASN A 31 -10.86 -3.07 6.99
CA ASN A 31 -11.30 -1.68 6.98
C ASN A 31 -11.70 -1.23 5.56
N PRO A 32 -12.78 -1.80 4.98
CA PRO A 32 -13.15 -1.53 3.59
C PRO A 32 -13.55 -0.07 3.33
N HIS A 33 -14.10 0.62 4.32
CA HIS A 33 -14.47 2.03 4.20
C HIS A 33 -13.27 2.97 4.03
N GLU A 34 -12.10 2.60 4.53
CA GLU A 34 -10.88 3.40 4.42
C GLU A 34 -10.22 3.28 3.03
N LYS A 35 -10.70 2.34 2.20
CA LYS A 35 -10.20 2.15 0.85
C LYS A 35 -10.33 3.42 0.01
N SER A 36 -11.45 4.16 0.13
CA SER A 36 -11.67 5.36 -0.68
C SER A 36 -10.56 6.39 -0.48
N LYS A 37 -10.04 6.58 0.75
CA LYS A 37 -8.93 7.49 1.04
C LYS A 37 -7.70 7.25 0.17
N LEU A 38 -7.41 5.99 -0.15
CA LEU A 38 -6.31 5.67 -1.06
C LEU A 38 -6.59 6.16 -2.48
N PHE A 39 -7.79 5.88 -2.99
CA PHE A 39 -8.17 6.25 -4.36
C PHE A 39 -8.43 7.74 -4.54
N ASP A 40 -8.84 8.42 -3.47
CA ASP A 40 -9.05 9.86 -3.41
C ASP A 40 -7.73 10.62 -3.24
N GLY A 41 -6.60 9.91 -3.06
CA GLY A 41 -5.27 10.51 -2.87
C GLY A 41 -5.09 11.18 -1.51
N GLU A 42 -5.88 10.79 -0.51
CA GLU A 42 -5.83 11.36 0.85
C GLU A 42 -4.75 10.71 1.72
N ILE A 43 -4.28 9.51 1.37
CA ILE A 43 -3.26 8.79 2.14
C ILE A 43 -1.98 9.62 2.21
N ASN A 44 -1.60 10.00 3.43
CA ASN A 44 -0.42 10.81 3.74
C ASN A 44 -0.37 12.15 2.99
N LEU A 45 -1.54 12.69 2.61
CA LEU A 45 -1.65 14.03 2.07
C LEU A 45 -1.73 15.04 3.22
N PHE A 46 -0.73 15.91 3.30
CA PHE A 46 -0.75 17.09 4.15
C PHE A 46 -1.53 18.21 3.46
N VAL A 47 -2.47 18.82 4.18
CA VAL A 47 -3.15 20.06 3.78
C VAL A 47 -3.05 21.05 4.93
N CYS A 48 -2.32 22.14 4.72
CA CYS A 48 -2.14 23.17 5.75
C CYS A 48 -3.46 23.88 6.02
N GLU A 49 -3.91 23.88 7.28
CA GLU A 49 -5.15 24.54 7.70
C GLU A 49 -5.05 26.07 7.66
N SER A 50 -3.83 26.62 7.68
CA SER A 50 -3.58 28.06 7.69
C SER A 50 -3.47 28.67 6.29
N CYS A 51 -2.73 28.03 5.37
CA CYS A 51 -2.44 28.61 4.05
C CYS A 51 -2.93 27.75 2.87
N GLY A 52 -3.48 26.56 3.13
CA GLY A 52 -3.98 25.66 2.09
C GLY A 52 -2.90 24.92 1.29
N HIS A 53 -1.61 25.07 1.63
CA HIS A 53 -0.53 24.34 0.98
C HIS A 53 -0.74 22.83 1.09
N LYS A 54 -0.52 22.11 -0.03
CA LYS A 54 -0.67 20.67 -0.12
C LYS A 54 0.66 20.00 -0.44
N ALA A 55 0.98 18.93 0.29
CA ALA A 55 2.17 18.12 0.04
C ALA A 55 1.94 16.68 0.47
N TYR A 56 2.56 15.71 -0.20
CA TYR A 56 2.59 14.33 0.31
C TYR A 56 3.70 14.16 1.34
N ILE A 57 3.38 13.51 2.45
CA ILE A 57 4.35 13.15 3.48
C ILE A 57 5.04 11.85 3.04
N PRO A 58 6.38 11.85 2.85
CA PRO A 58 7.10 10.71 2.28
C PRO A 58 7.31 9.61 3.34
N VAL A 59 6.25 8.87 3.64
CA VAL A 59 6.25 7.73 4.58
C VAL A 59 5.90 6.45 3.83
N SER A 60 6.60 5.37 4.15
CA SER A 60 6.33 4.04 3.61
C SER A 60 4.92 3.59 3.96
N PHE A 61 4.24 2.95 3.01
CA PHE A 61 2.83 2.58 3.15
C PHE A 61 2.58 1.16 2.61
N LEU A 62 1.93 0.32 3.41
CA LEU A 62 1.54 -1.04 3.03
C LEU A 62 0.04 -1.11 2.73
N TYR A 63 -0.31 -1.40 1.48
CA TYR A 63 -1.65 -1.86 1.14
C TYR A 63 -1.77 -3.37 1.32
N HIS A 64 -2.84 -3.83 1.97
CA HIS A 64 -3.06 -5.25 2.24
C HIS A 64 -4.53 -5.63 1.98
N ASP A 65 -4.74 -6.57 1.06
CA ASP A 65 -6.03 -7.18 0.77
C ASP A 65 -5.93 -8.70 1.05
N MET A 66 -6.59 -9.14 2.13
CA MET A 66 -6.57 -10.55 2.53
C MET A 66 -7.51 -11.39 1.68
N ASP A 67 -8.65 -10.82 1.27
CA ASP A 67 -9.68 -11.52 0.51
C ASP A 67 -9.15 -11.86 -0.89
N ARG A 68 -8.47 -10.90 -1.52
CA ARG A 68 -7.79 -11.06 -2.82
C ARG A 68 -6.35 -11.58 -2.71
N LYS A 69 -5.87 -11.83 -1.48
CA LYS A 69 -4.55 -12.40 -1.17
C LYS A 69 -3.40 -11.66 -1.85
N PHE A 70 -3.26 -10.36 -1.60
CA PHE A 70 -2.07 -9.62 -2.04
C PHE A 70 -1.73 -8.41 -1.18
N CYS A 71 -0.46 -8.01 -1.28
CA CYS A 71 0.06 -6.82 -0.64
C CYS A 71 0.86 -5.99 -1.64
N VAL A 72 0.84 -4.67 -1.45
CA VAL A 72 1.66 -3.72 -2.20
C VAL A 72 2.37 -2.82 -1.21
N GLN A 73 3.70 -2.80 -1.26
CA GLN A 73 4.53 -1.99 -0.39
C GLN A 73 5.06 -0.79 -1.16
N TYR A 74 4.60 0.40 -0.79
CA TYR A 74 5.17 1.66 -1.25
C TYR A 74 6.36 2.07 -0.37
N PHE A 75 7.44 2.49 -1.03
CA PHE A 75 8.53 3.22 -0.40
C PHE A 75 8.75 4.57 -1.08
N PRO A 76 8.93 5.66 -0.31
CA PRO A 76 9.34 6.93 -0.87
C PRO A 76 10.65 6.80 -1.65
N SER A 77 10.70 7.40 -2.84
CA SER A 77 11.90 7.36 -3.69
C SER A 77 13.14 7.93 -3.02
N THR A 78 12.96 8.85 -2.06
CA THR A 78 14.03 9.41 -1.23
C THR A 78 14.72 8.36 -0.35
N SER A 79 14.04 7.27 0.00
CA SER A 79 14.61 6.16 0.78
C SER A 79 15.61 5.32 -0.03
N MET A 80 15.48 5.27 -1.36
CA MET A 80 16.30 4.41 -2.23
C MET A 80 17.81 4.70 -2.14
N LYS A 81 18.18 5.93 -1.77
CA LYS A 81 19.59 6.33 -1.67
C LYS A 81 20.26 5.85 -0.37
N LYS A 82 19.50 5.31 0.58
CA LYS A 82 20.01 4.94 1.90
C LYS A 82 20.47 3.49 1.90
N ALA A 83 21.68 3.23 2.39
CA ALA A 83 22.22 1.87 2.48
C ALA A 83 21.32 0.96 3.33
N GLU A 84 20.78 1.46 4.45
CA GLU A 84 19.82 0.77 5.32
C GLU A 84 18.54 0.32 4.60
N PHE A 85 18.13 1.05 3.56
CA PHE A 85 16.97 0.68 2.76
C PHE A 85 17.33 -0.46 1.80
N LEU A 86 18.50 -0.37 1.16
CA LEU A 86 18.98 -1.38 0.21
C LEU A 86 19.22 -2.74 0.88
N THR A 87 19.53 -2.78 2.19
CA THR A 87 19.70 -4.05 2.90
C THR A 87 18.42 -4.87 2.99
N LEU A 88 17.25 -4.24 2.86
CA LEU A 88 15.93 -4.88 2.87
C LEU A 88 15.68 -5.74 1.63
N PHE A 89 16.52 -5.69 0.60
CA PHE A 89 16.30 -6.35 -0.68
C PHE A 89 17.41 -7.34 -1.04
N ASN A 90 17.03 -8.36 -1.79
CA ASN A 90 17.95 -9.22 -2.54
C ASN A 90 18.37 -8.54 -3.84
N ALA A 91 19.43 -9.05 -4.48
CA ALA A 91 19.96 -8.48 -5.71
C ALA A 91 18.99 -8.56 -6.92
N ASP A 92 18.02 -9.47 -6.88
CA ASP A 92 16.94 -9.59 -7.88
C ASP A 92 15.78 -8.60 -7.64
N GLY A 93 15.87 -7.77 -6.60
CA GLY A 93 14.84 -6.79 -6.23
C GLY A 93 13.73 -7.38 -5.34
N SER A 94 13.75 -8.67 -5.02
CA SER A 94 12.81 -9.24 -4.05
C SER A 94 13.10 -8.71 -2.64
N MET A 95 12.04 -8.39 -1.89
CA MET A 95 12.18 -7.93 -0.52
C MET A 95 12.53 -9.12 0.38
N LYS A 96 13.55 -8.97 1.22
CA LYS A 96 13.89 -9.92 2.27
C LYS A 96 12.81 -9.84 3.34
N ILE A 97 11.93 -10.82 3.39
CA ILE A 97 10.99 -10.94 4.48
C ILE A 97 11.78 -11.40 5.69
N THR A 98 11.87 -10.53 6.69
CA THR A 98 12.58 -10.82 7.93
C THR A 98 12.04 -12.11 8.54
N GLU A 99 12.92 -13.07 8.78
CA GLU A 99 12.66 -14.35 9.47
C GLU A 99 12.24 -14.17 10.95
N ASN A 100 12.14 -12.93 11.44
CA ASN A 100 11.79 -12.57 12.82
C ASN A 100 10.28 -12.40 13.05
N VAL A 101 9.42 -13.01 12.23
CA VAL A 101 7.99 -13.05 12.51
C VAL A 101 7.74 -14.32 13.32
N GLU A 102 7.28 -14.17 14.57
CA GLU A 102 6.90 -15.29 15.45
C GLU A 102 5.76 -16.16 14.89
N PHE A 103 5.18 -15.75 13.75
CA PHE A 103 4.02 -16.35 13.11
C PHE A 103 4.30 -16.68 11.64
N PRO A 104 3.70 -17.78 11.12
CA PRO A 104 3.83 -18.14 9.72
C PRO A 104 3.28 -17.01 8.82
N VAL A 105 4.16 -16.49 7.96
CA VAL A 105 3.80 -15.48 6.96
C VAL A 105 3.03 -16.16 5.82
N PRO A 106 1.79 -15.73 5.50
CA PRO A 106 1.03 -16.27 4.38
C PRO A 106 1.81 -16.21 3.06
N ASP A 107 1.68 -17.23 2.22
CA ASP A 107 2.48 -17.34 0.98
C ASP A 107 2.34 -16.14 0.04
N TYR A 108 1.15 -15.54 -0.04
CA TYR A 108 0.94 -14.36 -0.88
C TYR A 108 1.68 -13.11 -0.38
N MET A 109 2.03 -13.06 0.91
CA MET A 109 2.87 -11.99 1.46
C MET A 109 4.34 -12.20 1.13
N LYS A 110 4.75 -13.43 0.76
CA LYS A 110 6.11 -13.73 0.31
C LYS A 110 6.51 -12.99 -0.95
N ASN A 111 5.52 -12.71 -1.80
CA ASN A 111 5.68 -12.00 -3.06
C ASN A 111 5.04 -10.60 -2.98
N VAL A 112 5.47 -9.80 -2.01
CA VAL A 112 4.99 -8.41 -1.91
C VAL A 112 5.41 -7.62 -3.14
N GLN A 113 4.45 -6.94 -3.78
CA GLN A 113 4.76 -6.04 -4.88
C GLN A 113 5.34 -4.75 -4.30
N VAL A 114 6.60 -4.45 -4.57
CA VAL A 114 7.21 -3.17 -4.19
C VAL A 114 7.01 -2.15 -5.30
N VAL A 115 6.65 -0.92 -4.90
CA VAL A 115 6.41 0.22 -5.79
C VAL A 115 7.05 1.48 -5.19
N PHE A 116 7.38 2.44 -6.05
CA PHE A 116 8.11 3.66 -5.64
C PHE A 116 7.31 4.95 -5.87
N SER A 117 6.04 4.82 -6.24
CA SER A 117 5.07 5.92 -6.29
C SER A 117 3.70 5.47 -5.83
N MET A 118 2.92 6.39 -5.25
CA MET A 118 1.54 6.14 -4.87
C MET A 118 0.66 5.87 -6.10
N ASP A 119 0.93 6.53 -7.23
CA ASP A 119 0.21 6.28 -8.48
C ASP A 119 0.40 4.85 -8.99
N GLU A 120 1.63 4.33 -8.91
CA GLU A 120 1.92 2.93 -9.26
C GLU A 120 1.21 1.97 -8.30
N LEU A 121 1.21 2.27 -7.00
CA LEU A 121 0.45 1.50 -6.01
C LEU A 121 -1.02 1.42 -6.39
N ILE A 122 -1.67 2.56 -6.63
CA ILE A 122 -3.10 2.65 -6.97
C ILE A 122 -3.39 1.88 -8.26
N ARG A 123 -2.60 2.10 -9.32
CA ARG A 123 -2.78 1.39 -10.60
C ARG A 123 -2.62 -0.12 -10.45
N TYR A 124 -1.63 -0.56 -9.68
CA TYR A 124 -1.42 -1.98 -9.44
C TYR A 124 -2.55 -2.60 -8.63
N VAL A 125 -3.06 -1.91 -7.60
CA VAL A 125 -4.25 -2.35 -6.87
C VAL A 125 -5.44 -2.50 -7.82
N LEU A 126 -5.76 -1.50 -8.64
CA LEU A 126 -6.85 -1.59 -9.62
C LEU A 126 -6.68 -2.77 -10.57
N PHE A 127 -5.48 -2.95 -11.11
CA PHE A 127 -5.16 -4.09 -11.97
C PHE A 127 -5.43 -5.43 -11.27
N ARG A 128 -5.01 -5.56 -10.01
CA ARG A 128 -5.24 -6.78 -9.21
C ARG A 128 -6.72 -7.04 -8.96
N GLU A 129 -7.52 -6.00 -8.72
CA GLU A 129 -8.97 -6.16 -8.57
C GLU A 129 -9.62 -6.62 -9.88
N MET A 130 -9.30 -5.97 -10.99
CA MET A 130 -9.78 -6.36 -12.31
C MET A 130 -9.40 -7.80 -12.67
N LEU A 131 -8.18 -8.22 -12.33
CA LEU A 131 -7.69 -9.57 -12.60
C LEU A 131 -8.48 -10.63 -11.82
N VAL A 132 -8.74 -10.39 -10.52
CA VAL A 132 -9.54 -11.31 -9.70
C VAL A 132 -10.96 -11.41 -10.24
N GLU A 133 -11.59 -10.28 -10.58
CA GLU A 133 -12.93 -10.28 -11.17
C GLU A 133 -12.98 -11.02 -12.51
N TYR A 134 -11.94 -10.90 -13.33
CA TYR A 134 -11.84 -11.62 -14.60
C TYR A 134 -11.76 -13.13 -14.36
N GLN A 135 -10.91 -13.58 -13.42
CA GLN A 135 -10.75 -15.01 -13.10
C GLN A 135 -12.06 -15.62 -12.60
N LEU A 136 -12.75 -14.96 -11.66
CA LEU A 136 -14.04 -15.42 -11.14
C LEU A 136 -15.09 -15.59 -12.24
N LYS A 137 -15.17 -14.64 -13.19
CA LYS A 137 -16.08 -14.73 -14.34
C LYS A 137 -15.73 -15.89 -15.28
N THR A 138 -14.44 -16.21 -15.40
CA THR A 138 -13.96 -17.28 -16.29
C THR A 138 -14.27 -18.64 -15.67
N GLU A 139 -14.02 -18.82 -14.38
CA GLU A 139 -14.35 -20.03 -13.62
C GLU A 139 -15.86 -20.31 -13.63
N ASP A 140 -16.70 -19.29 -13.38
CA ASP A 140 -18.16 -19.40 -13.45
C ASP A 140 -18.66 -19.83 -14.84
N GLN A 141 -17.99 -19.38 -15.91
CA GLN A 141 -18.33 -19.75 -17.28
C GLN A 141 -17.88 -21.17 -17.62
N GLU A 142 -16.73 -21.61 -17.13
CA GLU A 142 -16.21 -22.97 -17.32
C GLU A 142 -17.06 -24.00 -16.56
N GLU A 143 -17.49 -23.68 -15.34
CA GLU A 143 -18.42 -24.53 -14.57
C GLU A 143 -19.79 -24.63 -15.24
N LYS A 144 -20.34 -23.51 -15.74
CA LYS A 144 -21.63 -23.50 -16.47
C LYS A 144 -21.55 -24.20 -17.82
N ASN A 145 -20.39 -24.18 -18.48
CA ASN A 145 -20.18 -24.84 -19.77
C ASN A 145 -19.76 -26.33 -19.63
N GLY A 146 -19.72 -26.87 -18.41
CA GLY A 146 -19.53 -28.30 -18.17
C GLY A 146 -18.23 -28.89 -18.70
N ARG A 147 -17.19 -28.05 -18.92
CA ARG A 147 -15.91 -28.50 -19.47
C ARG A 147 -14.89 -28.63 -18.35
N LYS A 148 -15.06 -29.66 -17.51
CA LYS A 148 -13.91 -30.23 -16.79
C LYS A 148 -12.99 -30.84 -17.85
N VAL A 149 -11.84 -30.23 -18.07
CA VAL A 149 -10.67 -30.90 -18.65
C VAL A 149 -9.77 -31.29 -17.50
#